data_AF-A0A7W1EBV5-F1
#
_entry.id   AF-A0A7W1EBV5-F1
#
_cell.length_a   1.000
_cell.length_b   1.000
_cell.length_c   1.000
_cell.angle_alpha   90.00
_cell.angle_beta   90.00
_cell.angle_gamma   90.00
#
_symmetry.space_group_name_H-M   'P 1'
#
loop_
_entity.id
_entity.type
_entity.pdbx_description
1 polymer ?
#
loop_
_entity_poly.entity_id
_entity_poly.type
_entity_poly.pdbx_seq_one_letter_code
_entity_poly.pdbx_strand_id
1 'polypeptide(L)'
;MRTAYAASWRSLTDTHAAEAVRFVVEFAFRVSALRGLGLYLDVAAVPEPMRESVWTQALTSLDLPALQPPIELRRVRGWRRLRLDLVLDNLRDHRRYEARTLQLSRLAGARAAEAVVETHARNVLDIGRVLRGTLPVDQTTELYLHEFMLPQAVAQMVSQRVQAAVAADLLREEQAAPVTTLWATEQPASPLAAIAEAR
;
A
#
# COMPACT_ATOMS: atom_id res chain seq x y z
N MET A 1 3.27 -0.39 24.41
CA MET A 1 2.26 -0.64 23.36
C MET A 1 1.51 0.60 22.89
N ARG A 2 0.91 1.43 23.77
CA ARG A 2 0.15 2.63 23.35
C ARG A 2 0.90 3.59 22.42
N THR A 3 2.19 3.82 22.65
CA THR A 3 3.05 4.67 21.79
C THR A 3 3.22 4.09 20.39
N ALA A 4 3.43 2.78 20.30
CA ALA A 4 3.58 2.08 19.03
C ALA A 4 2.27 2.07 18.23
N TYR A 5 1.14 1.85 18.90
CA TYR A 5 -0.18 1.98 18.29
C TYR A 5 -0.42 3.40 17.74
N ALA A 6 -0.14 4.43 18.53
CA ALA A 6 -0.28 5.82 18.09
C ALA A 6 0.63 6.15 16.89
N ALA A 7 1.85 5.62 16.87
CA ALA A 7 2.76 5.76 15.73
C ALA A 7 2.22 5.05 14.48
N SER A 8 1.70 3.83 14.59
CA SER A 8 1.07 3.11 13.48
C SER A 8 -0.17 3.83 12.94
N TRP A 9 -1.02 4.35 13.83
CA TRP A 9 -2.19 5.14 13.46
C TRP A 9 -1.80 6.38 12.65
N ARG A 10 -0.77 7.10 13.12
CA ARG A 10 -0.25 8.27 12.43
C ARG A 10 0.33 7.91 11.07
N SER A 11 1.13 6.84 10.99
CA SER A 11 1.70 6.35 9.73
C SER A 11 0.62 5.99 8.69
N LEU A 12 -0.48 5.38 9.12
CA LEU A 12 -1.63 5.08 8.25
C LEU A 12 -2.35 6.35 7.80
N THR A 13 -2.54 7.30 8.71
CA THR A 13 -3.13 8.60 8.38
C THR A 13 -2.27 9.34 7.34
N ASP A 14 -0.96 9.39 7.54
CA ASP A 14 0.01 10.00 6.61
C ASP A 14 -0.02 9.31 5.24
N THR A 15 -0.09 7.97 5.22
CA THR A 15 -0.19 7.19 3.98
C THR A 15 -1.48 7.52 3.24
N HIS A 16 -2.62 7.52 3.93
CA HIS A 16 -3.90 7.83 3.33
C HIS A 16 -3.96 9.27 2.82
N ALA A 17 -3.41 10.24 3.55
CA ALA A 17 -3.36 11.63 3.12
C ALA A 17 -2.48 11.80 1.87
N ALA A 18 -1.31 11.16 1.83
CA ALA A 18 -0.43 11.19 0.67
C ALA A 18 -1.10 10.57 -0.58
N GLU A 19 -1.78 9.43 -0.42
CA GLU A 19 -2.52 8.78 -1.50
C GLU A 19 -3.76 9.59 -1.93
N ALA A 20 -4.42 10.29 -1.00
CA ALA A 20 -5.52 11.20 -1.31
C ALA A 20 -5.05 12.38 -2.18
N VAL A 21 -3.92 13.00 -1.82
CA VAL A 21 -3.31 14.09 -2.60
C VAL A 21 -2.95 13.59 -3.99
N ARG A 22 -2.27 12.45 -4.09
CA ARG A 22 -1.90 11.85 -5.38
C ARG A 22 -3.14 11.58 -6.24
N PHE A 23 -4.19 11.00 -5.65
CA PHE A 23 -5.46 10.76 -6.32
C PHE A 23 -6.08 12.05 -6.85
N VAL A 24 -6.15 13.11 -6.03
CA VAL A 24 -6.72 14.40 -6.44
C VAL A 24 -5.93 15.02 -7.60
N VAL A 25 -4.60 14.97 -7.55
CA VAL A 25 -3.73 15.46 -8.63
C VAL A 25 -3.96 14.67 -9.92
N GLU A 26 -3.99 13.33 -9.84
CA GLU A 26 -4.25 12.45 -10.99
C GLU A 26 -5.64 12.68 -11.61
N PHE A 27 -6.63 13.07 -10.79
CA PHE A 27 -8.02 13.28 -11.24
C PHE A 27 -8.40 14.75 -11.44
N ALA A 28 -7.47 15.70 -11.28
CA ALA A 28 -7.76 17.14 -11.37
C ALA A 28 -8.37 17.55 -12.73
N PHE A 29 -7.91 16.91 -13.80
CA PHE A 29 -8.46 17.13 -15.15
C PHE A 29 -9.88 16.57 -15.32
N ARG A 30 -10.39 15.76 -14.38
CA ARG A 30 -11.71 15.12 -14.48
C ARG A 30 -12.75 15.68 -13.54
N VAL A 31 -12.36 15.99 -12.31
CA VAL A 31 -13.24 16.40 -11.23
C VAL A 31 -12.57 17.50 -10.42
N SER A 32 -13.36 18.33 -9.74
CA SER A 32 -12.81 19.32 -8.82
C SER A 32 -12.06 18.65 -7.66
N ALA A 33 -11.11 19.36 -7.05
CA ALA A 33 -10.31 18.83 -5.94
C ALA A 33 -11.15 18.26 -4.79
N LEU A 34 -12.18 19.01 -4.34
CA LEU A 34 -13.09 18.55 -3.29
C LEU A 34 -13.87 17.30 -3.68
N ARG A 35 -14.32 17.21 -4.94
CA ARG A 35 -15.02 16.00 -5.42
C ARG A 35 -14.05 14.82 -5.54
N GLY A 36 -12.82 15.06 -5.99
CA GLY A 36 -11.76 14.06 -6.04
C GLY A 36 -11.45 13.49 -4.66
N LEU A 37 -11.35 14.34 -3.64
CA LEU A 37 -11.10 13.90 -2.26
C LEU A 37 -12.26 13.08 -1.70
N GLY A 38 -13.51 13.49 -1.96
CA GLY A 38 -14.69 12.68 -1.62
C GLY A 38 -14.67 11.32 -2.31
N LEU A 39 -14.38 11.29 -3.61
CA LEU A 39 -14.25 10.05 -4.37
C LEU A 39 -13.14 9.15 -3.82
N TYR A 40 -12.00 9.71 -3.41
CA TYR A 40 -10.92 8.95 -2.79
C TYR A 40 -11.39 8.26 -1.50
N LEU A 41 -12.04 9.00 -0.60
CA LEU A 41 -12.57 8.44 0.65
C LEU A 41 -13.60 7.32 0.40
N ASP A 42 -14.36 7.41 -0.69
CA ASP A 42 -15.32 6.37 -1.07
C ASP A 42 -14.64 5.09 -1.61
N VAL A 43 -13.48 5.19 -2.24
CA VAL A 43 -12.81 4.05 -2.90
C VAL A 43 -11.64 3.44 -2.12
N ALA A 44 -10.96 4.21 -1.26
CA ALA A 44 -9.72 3.79 -0.59
C ALA A 44 -9.95 3.10 0.77
N ALA A 45 -11.20 2.75 1.11
CA ALA A 45 -11.58 2.08 2.36
C ALA A 45 -10.96 2.71 3.62
N VAL A 46 -10.91 4.05 3.68
CA VAL A 46 -10.40 4.79 4.85
C VAL A 46 -11.31 4.52 6.05
N PRO A 47 -10.79 4.05 7.19
CA PRO A 47 -11.60 3.86 8.40
C PRO A 47 -12.30 5.15 8.80
N GLU A 48 -13.59 5.09 9.15
CA GLU A 48 -14.39 6.25 9.58
C GLU A 48 -13.67 7.16 10.60
N PRO A 49 -13.08 6.66 11.70
CA PRO A 49 -12.34 7.49 12.65
C PRO A 49 -11.10 8.22 12.08
N MET A 50 -10.57 7.80 10.93
CA MET A 50 -9.43 8.47 10.26
C MET A 50 -9.88 9.52 9.24
N ARG A 51 -11.13 9.48 8.75
CA ARG A 51 -11.56 10.24 7.57
C ARG A 51 -11.34 11.73 7.71
N GLU A 52 -11.70 12.31 8.85
CA GLU A 52 -11.53 13.76 9.08
C GLU A 52 -10.05 14.17 9.12
N SER A 53 -9.19 13.36 9.77
CA SER A 53 -7.75 13.62 9.82
C SER A 53 -7.11 13.52 8.43
N VAL A 54 -7.45 12.48 7.67
CA VAL A 54 -7.00 12.30 6.29
C VAL A 54 -7.48 13.46 5.40
N TRP A 55 -8.74 13.85 5.54
CA TRP A 55 -9.34 14.95 4.77
C TRP A 55 -8.63 16.27 5.04
N THR A 56 -8.50 16.65 6.30
CA THR A 56 -7.86 17.91 6.70
C THR A 56 -6.40 17.93 6.24
N GLN A 57 -5.66 16.85 6.48
CA GLN A 57 -4.25 16.76 6.11
C GLN A 57 -4.07 16.82 4.59
N ALA A 58 -4.89 16.09 3.82
CA ALA A 58 -4.84 16.13 2.36
C ALA A 58 -5.13 17.54 1.82
N LEU A 59 -6.12 18.25 2.37
CA LEU A 59 -6.41 19.63 1.98
C LEU A 59 -5.26 20.58 2.31
N THR A 60 -4.62 20.43 3.46
CA THR A 60 -3.46 21.24 3.85
C THR A 60 -2.25 20.98 2.94
N SER A 61 -2.10 19.75 2.43
CA SER A 61 -1.00 19.37 1.54
C SER A 61 -1.26 19.63 0.06
N LEU A 62 -2.48 19.99 -0.34
CA LEU A 62 -2.84 20.22 -1.74
C LEU A 62 -2.40 21.62 -2.22
N ASP A 63 -1.55 21.65 -3.25
CA ASP A 63 -1.21 22.87 -3.98
C ASP A 63 -2.29 23.16 -5.05
N LEU A 64 -3.36 23.86 -4.65
CA LEU A 64 -4.50 24.16 -5.53
C LEU A 64 -4.10 24.95 -6.80
N PRO A 65 -3.23 25.97 -6.75
CA PRO A 65 -2.73 26.65 -7.95
C PRO A 65 -2.06 25.75 -8.99
N ALA A 66 -1.44 24.64 -8.56
CA ALA A 66 -0.75 23.71 -9.47
C ALA A 66 -1.69 22.69 -10.13
N LEU A 67 -2.97 22.64 -9.74
CA LEU A 67 -3.92 21.67 -10.28
C LEU A 67 -4.34 22.03 -11.71
N GLN A 68 -4.38 21.01 -12.57
CA GLN A 68 -4.93 21.17 -13.92
C GLN A 68 -6.43 21.47 -13.86
N PRO A 69 -6.93 22.42 -14.68
CA PRO A 69 -8.35 22.71 -14.73
C PRO A 69 -9.12 21.49 -15.27
N PRO A 70 -10.34 21.22 -14.76
CA PRO A 70 -11.17 20.14 -15.27
C PRO A 70 -11.51 20.32 -16.75
N ILE A 71 -11.52 19.23 -17.51
CA ILE A 71 -11.97 19.22 -18.90
C ILE A 71 -13.46 19.57 -18.94
N GLU A 72 -13.78 20.66 -19.65
CA GLU A 72 -15.17 21.00 -19.90
C GLU A 72 -15.79 20.05 -20.93
N LEU A 73 -16.73 19.23 -20.48
CA LEU A 73 -17.56 18.44 -21.39
C LEU A 73 -18.40 19.38 -22.25
N ARG A 74 -18.58 19.00 -23.52
CA ARG A 74 -19.40 19.76 -24.48
C ARG A 74 -20.76 20.04 -23.84
N ARG A 75 -21.22 21.29 -23.82
CA ARG A 75 -22.57 21.64 -23.37
C ARG A 75 -23.43 22.05 -24.56
N VAL A 76 -24.62 21.47 -24.69
CA VAL A 76 -25.57 21.91 -25.72
C VAL A 76 -26.19 23.25 -25.30
N ARG A 77 -25.96 24.31 -26.08
CA ARG A 77 -26.41 25.69 -25.81
C ARG A 77 -27.26 26.26 -26.96
N GLY A 78 -28.10 27.23 -26.67
CA GLY A 78 -28.93 27.95 -27.64
C GLY A 78 -29.91 27.05 -28.41
N TRP A 79 -30.16 27.37 -29.68
CA TRP A 79 -31.06 26.64 -30.58
C TRP A 79 -30.71 25.15 -30.76
N ARG A 80 -29.46 24.75 -30.51
CA ARG A 80 -29.05 23.35 -30.54
C ARG A 80 -29.74 22.50 -29.47
N ARG A 81 -30.32 23.10 -28.42
CA ARG A 81 -31.12 22.38 -27.42
C ARG A 81 -32.44 21.83 -27.98
N LEU A 82 -32.93 22.39 -29.08
CA LEU A 82 -34.13 21.89 -29.77
C LEU A 82 -33.83 20.64 -30.61
N ARG A 83 -32.54 20.35 -30.86
CA ARG A 83 -32.09 19.12 -31.52
C ARG A 83 -31.99 17.99 -30.49
N LEU A 84 -33.07 17.21 -30.37
CA LEU A 84 -33.15 16.11 -29.39
C LEU A 84 -32.00 15.11 -29.52
N ASP A 85 -31.57 14.79 -30.73
CA ASP A 85 -30.42 13.94 -31.01
C ASP A 85 -29.13 14.46 -30.37
N LEU A 86 -28.83 15.76 -30.50
CA LEU A 86 -27.64 16.37 -29.89
C LEU A 86 -27.70 16.35 -28.36
N VAL A 87 -28.90 16.52 -27.79
CA VAL A 87 -29.10 16.43 -26.33
C VAL A 87 -28.90 14.99 -25.85
N LEU A 88 -29.48 14.01 -26.54
CA LEU A 88 -29.32 12.59 -26.20
C LEU A 88 -27.87 12.13 -26.30
N ASP A 89 -27.17 12.52 -27.36
CA ASP A 89 -25.75 12.20 -27.50
C ASP A 89 -24.92 12.88 -26.43
N ASN A 90 -25.23 14.13 -26.08
CA ASN A 90 -24.56 14.82 -24.99
C ASN A 90 -24.75 14.11 -23.64
N LEU A 91 -25.96 13.64 -23.34
CA LEU A 91 -26.24 12.87 -22.13
C LEU A 91 -25.50 11.53 -22.12
N ARG A 92 -25.42 10.84 -23.28
CA ARG A 92 -24.66 9.59 -23.42
C ARG A 92 -23.17 9.83 -23.17
N ASP A 93 -22.62 10.90 -23.72
CA ASP A 93 -21.21 11.27 -23.52
C ASP A 93 -20.91 11.56 -22.05
N HIS A 94 -21.77 12.32 -21.35
CA HIS A 94 -21.63 12.57 -19.92
C HIS A 94 -21.68 11.29 -19.10
N ARG A 95 -22.67 10.41 -19.35
CA ARG A 95 -22.78 9.12 -18.64
C ARG A 95 -21.55 8.23 -18.86
N ARG A 96 -21.06 8.15 -20.10
CA ARG A 96 -19.82 7.41 -20.43
C ARG A 96 -18.62 7.98 -19.70
N TYR A 97 -18.52 9.30 -19.65
CA TYR A 97 -17.44 9.99 -18.95
C TYR A 97 -17.47 9.74 -17.43
N GLU A 98 -18.64 9.83 -16.82
CA GLU A 98 -18.84 9.54 -15.39
C GLU A 98 -18.52 8.08 -15.08
N ALA A 99 -19.07 7.14 -15.86
CA ALA A 99 -18.80 5.71 -15.70
C ALA A 99 -17.30 5.40 -15.83
N ARG A 100 -16.62 6.03 -16.81
CA ARG A 100 -15.17 5.86 -16.97
C ARG A 100 -14.39 6.47 -15.80
N THR A 101 -14.83 7.62 -15.28
CA THR A 101 -14.21 8.26 -14.12
C THR A 101 -14.34 7.39 -12.88
N LEU A 102 -15.51 6.79 -12.64
CA LEU A 102 -15.74 5.83 -11.55
C LEU A 102 -14.93 4.53 -11.72
N GLN A 103 -14.78 4.05 -12.94
CA GLN A 103 -13.95 2.88 -13.21
C GLN A 103 -12.47 3.18 -12.87
N LEU A 104 -11.95 4.32 -13.34
CA LEU A 104 -10.59 4.73 -13.07
C LEU A 104 -10.37 4.99 -11.57
N SER A 105 -11.35 5.60 -10.88
CA SER A 105 -11.22 5.88 -9.45
C SER A 105 -11.10 4.60 -8.64
N ARG A 106 -11.83 3.54 -9.01
CA ARG A 106 -11.69 2.22 -8.37
C ARG A 106 -10.31 1.61 -8.57
N LEU A 107 -9.71 1.78 -9.75
CA LEU A 107 -8.34 1.30 -10.02
C LEU A 107 -7.31 2.09 -9.19
N ALA A 108 -7.44 3.40 -9.11
CA ALA A 108 -6.59 4.24 -8.25
C ALA A 108 -6.81 3.93 -6.76
N GLY A 109 -8.05 3.64 -6.36
CA GLY A 109 -8.38 3.16 -5.01
C GLY A 109 -7.72 1.82 -4.69
N ALA A 110 -7.71 0.87 -5.62
CA ALA A 110 -6.99 -0.40 -5.45
C ALA A 110 -5.47 -0.18 -5.29
N ARG A 111 -4.88 0.76 -6.06
CA ARG A 111 -3.47 1.15 -5.89
C ARG A 111 -3.21 1.74 -4.49
N ALA A 112 -4.11 2.59 -4.00
CA ALA A 112 -4.00 3.15 -2.66
C ALA A 112 -4.14 2.07 -1.58
N ALA A 113 -5.03 1.10 -1.77
CA ALA A 113 -5.19 -0.04 -0.86
C ALA A 113 -3.88 -0.84 -0.73
N GLU A 114 -3.16 -1.09 -1.83
CA GLU A 114 -1.84 -1.74 -1.77
C GLU A 114 -0.83 -0.95 -0.93
N ALA A 115 -0.79 0.38 -1.08
CA ALA A 115 0.09 1.23 -0.27
C ALA A 115 -0.25 1.16 1.22
N VAL A 116 -1.54 1.09 1.56
CA VAL A 116 -2.02 0.97 2.94
C VAL A 116 -1.65 -0.40 3.54
N VAL A 117 -1.81 -1.48 2.77
CA VAL A 117 -1.39 -2.83 3.20
C VAL A 117 0.11 -2.88 3.45
N GLU A 118 0.91 -2.27 2.57
CA GLU A 118 2.35 -2.14 2.76
C GLU A 118 2.69 -1.36 4.04
N THR A 119 2.00 -0.26 4.32
CA THR A 119 2.15 0.48 5.58
C THR A 119 1.79 -0.36 6.80
N HIS A 120 0.72 -1.16 6.76
CA HIS A 120 0.39 -2.09 7.84
C HIS A 120 1.51 -3.12 8.07
N ALA A 121 2.02 -3.75 7.01
CA ALA A 121 3.10 -4.73 7.12
C ALA A 121 4.37 -4.11 7.72
N ARG A 122 4.73 -2.90 7.28
CA ARG A 122 5.85 -2.15 7.85
C ARG A 122 5.66 -1.83 9.33
N ASN A 123 4.47 -1.35 9.71
CA ASN A 123 4.13 -1.09 11.11
C ASN A 123 4.28 -2.34 11.97
N VAL A 124 3.80 -3.49 11.51
CA VAL A 124 3.95 -4.78 12.22
C VAL A 124 5.43 -5.12 12.42
N LEU A 125 6.25 -5.00 11.37
CA LEU A 125 7.69 -5.28 11.45
C LEU A 125 8.40 -4.32 12.41
N ASP A 126 8.07 -3.02 12.36
CA ASP A 126 8.64 -2.02 13.26
C ASP A 126 8.29 -2.31 14.72
N ILE A 127 7.05 -2.68 15.00
CA ILE A 127 6.62 -3.13 16.34
C ILE A 127 7.36 -4.40 16.74
N GLY A 128 7.45 -5.39 15.86
CA GLY A 128 8.15 -6.65 16.10
C GLY A 128 9.63 -6.46 16.42
N ARG A 129 10.30 -5.47 15.78
CA ARG A 129 11.68 -5.09 16.13
C ARG A 129 11.79 -4.50 17.53
N VAL A 130 10.85 -3.64 17.93
CA VAL A 130 10.82 -3.05 19.28
C VAL A 130 10.52 -4.11 20.35
N LEU A 131 9.70 -5.12 20.04
CA LEU A 131 9.32 -6.21 20.96
C LEU A 131 10.25 -7.43 20.88
N ARG A 132 11.35 -7.35 20.13
CA ARG A 132 12.27 -8.46 19.92
C ARG A 132 12.76 -9.01 21.27
N GLY A 133 12.69 -10.32 21.44
CA GLY A 133 13.06 -11.01 22.68
C GLY A 133 11.95 -11.06 23.75
N THR A 134 10.86 -10.29 23.58
CA THR A 134 9.67 -10.37 24.44
C THR A 134 8.54 -11.12 23.74
N LEU A 135 8.29 -10.84 22.46
CA LEU A 135 7.21 -11.43 21.68
C LEU A 135 7.70 -11.87 20.29
N PRO A 136 7.36 -13.09 19.83
CA PRO A 136 7.60 -13.51 18.45
C PRO A 136 6.88 -12.62 17.43
N VAL A 137 7.42 -12.54 16.21
CA VAL A 137 6.85 -11.72 15.13
C VAL A 137 5.44 -12.19 14.72
N ASP A 138 5.18 -13.49 14.73
CA ASP A 138 3.87 -14.04 14.38
C ASP A 138 2.81 -13.60 15.39
N GLN A 139 3.11 -13.73 16.69
CA GLN A 139 2.21 -13.27 17.76
C GLN A 139 2.03 -11.73 17.74
N THR A 140 3.10 -10.99 17.40
CA THR A 140 3.00 -9.53 17.21
C THR A 140 2.05 -9.18 16.06
N THR A 141 2.14 -9.94 14.97
CA THR A 141 1.28 -9.79 13.79
C THR A 141 -0.18 -10.04 14.15
N GLU A 142 -0.47 -11.15 14.83
CA GLU A 142 -1.83 -11.49 15.27
C GLU A 142 -2.44 -10.40 16.16
N LEU A 143 -1.69 -9.94 17.18
CA LEU A 143 -2.14 -8.86 18.06
C LEU A 143 -2.40 -7.56 17.30
N TYR A 144 -1.52 -7.20 16.36
CA TYR A 144 -1.70 -6.00 15.54
C TYR A 144 -2.95 -6.09 14.67
N LEU A 145 -3.15 -7.20 13.96
CA LEU A 145 -4.30 -7.40 13.08
C LEU A 145 -5.62 -7.38 13.85
N HIS A 146 -5.62 -7.95 15.06
CA HIS A 146 -6.75 -7.89 15.98
C HIS A 146 -7.02 -6.46 16.43
N GLU A 147 -6.01 -5.73 16.89
CA GLU A 147 -6.18 -4.35 17.40
C GLU A 147 -6.71 -3.40 16.32
N PHE A 148 -6.24 -3.55 15.07
CA PHE A 148 -6.71 -2.74 13.94
C PHE A 148 -7.99 -3.29 13.28
N MET A 149 -8.53 -4.42 13.74
CA MET A 149 -9.78 -5.03 13.25
C MET A 149 -9.84 -5.13 11.73
N LEU A 150 -8.73 -5.52 11.09
CA LEU A 150 -8.64 -5.52 9.63
C LEU A 150 -9.59 -6.56 9.01
N PRO A 151 -10.24 -6.25 7.86
CA PRO A 151 -11.00 -7.25 7.11
C PRO A 151 -10.12 -8.46 6.77
N GLN A 152 -10.69 -9.67 6.83
CA GLN A 152 -9.93 -10.91 6.70
C GLN A 152 -9.00 -10.96 5.47
N ALA A 153 -9.48 -10.51 4.30
CA ALA A 153 -8.67 -10.48 3.09
C ALA A 153 -7.45 -9.54 3.22
N VAL A 154 -7.63 -8.38 3.86
CA VAL A 154 -6.54 -7.42 4.13
C VAL A 154 -5.56 -7.99 5.15
N ALA A 155 -6.08 -8.57 6.23
CA ALA A 155 -5.27 -9.22 7.26
C ALA A 155 -4.36 -10.31 6.66
N GLN A 156 -4.91 -11.16 5.79
CA GLN A 156 -4.13 -12.19 5.08
C GLN A 156 -3.00 -11.59 4.22
N MET A 157 -3.27 -10.52 3.46
CA MET A 157 -2.23 -9.87 2.67
C MET A 157 -1.12 -9.25 3.54
N VAL A 158 -1.50 -8.64 4.68
CA VAL A 158 -0.52 -8.11 5.65
C VAL A 158 0.33 -9.25 6.22
N SER A 159 -0.29 -10.34 6.70
CA SER A 159 0.44 -11.50 7.22
C SER A 159 1.42 -12.08 6.20
N GLN A 160 0.98 -12.27 4.96
CA GLN A 160 1.83 -12.80 3.88
C GLN A 160 3.04 -11.89 3.60
N ARG A 161 2.85 -10.56 3.59
CA ARG A 161 3.95 -9.60 3.40
C ARG A 161 4.93 -9.62 4.57
N VAL A 162 4.43 -9.69 5.81
CA VAL A 162 5.28 -9.78 7.00
C VAL A 162 6.09 -11.07 6.96
N GLN A 163 5.46 -12.22 6.67
CA GLN A 163 6.15 -13.51 6.54
C GLN A 163 7.22 -13.47 5.44
N ALA A 164 6.91 -12.90 4.27
CA ALA A 164 7.87 -12.76 3.19
C ALA A 164 9.08 -11.90 3.59
N ALA A 165 8.85 -10.79 4.30
CA ALA A 165 9.92 -9.93 4.80
C ALA A 165 10.80 -10.64 5.84
N VAL A 166 10.20 -11.35 6.78
CA VAL A 166 10.91 -12.14 7.81
C VAL A 166 11.71 -13.26 7.16
N ALA A 167 11.13 -14.00 6.21
CA ALA A 167 11.85 -15.04 5.47
C ALA A 167 13.05 -14.47 4.72
N ALA A 168 12.89 -13.29 4.10
CA ALA A 168 14.00 -12.61 3.42
C ALA A 168 15.11 -12.14 4.38
N ASP A 169 14.77 -11.74 5.61
CA ASP A 169 15.74 -11.42 6.66
C ASP A 169 16.51 -12.69 7.09
N LEU A 170 15.80 -13.79 7.39
CA LEU A 170 16.41 -15.06 7.81
C LEU A 170 17.35 -15.64 6.75
N LEU A 171 16.92 -15.65 5.48
CA LEU A 171 17.77 -16.12 4.38
C LEU A 171 19.04 -15.27 4.21
N ARG A 172 18.96 -13.96 4.45
CA ARG A 172 20.14 -13.07 4.45
C ARG A 172 21.08 -13.38 5.61
N GLU A 173 20.55 -13.69 6.78
CA GLU A 173 21.34 -14.07 7.95
C GLU A 173 22.05 -15.42 7.72
N GLU A 174 21.37 -16.41 7.14
CA GLU A 174 21.97 -17.71 6.78
C GLU A 174 23.09 -17.56 5.73
N GLN A 175 22.91 -16.71 4.72
CA GLN A 175 23.95 -16.42 3.73
C GLN A 175 25.16 -15.68 4.31
N ALA A 176 24.94 -14.85 5.33
CA ALA A 176 26.00 -14.10 6.01
C ALA A 176 26.74 -14.94 7.05
N ALA A 177 26.16 -16.06 7.51
CA ALA A 177 26.83 -16.96 8.42
C ALA A 177 28.04 -17.61 7.71
N PRO A 178 29.25 -17.58 8.31
CA PRO A 178 30.40 -18.23 7.72
C PRO A 178 30.08 -19.71 7.54
N VAL A 179 30.27 -20.23 6.32
CA VAL A 179 30.23 -21.67 6.07
C VAL A 179 31.30 -22.29 6.96
N THR A 180 30.88 -22.81 8.12
CA THR A 180 31.75 -23.65 8.92
C THR A 180 31.86 -24.94 8.14
N THR A 181 32.97 -25.10 7.44
CA THR A 181 33.30 -26.29 6.65
C THR A 181 33.47 -27.47 7.61
N LEU A 182 32.36 -28.02 8.10
CA LEU A 182 32.32 -29.21 8.97
C LEU A 182 32.77 -30.49 8.23
N TRP A 183 33.11 -30.38 6.94
CA TRP A 183 33.64 -31.47 6.11
C TRP A 183 35.15 -31.37 5.84
N ALA A 184 35.89 -30.46 6.49
CA ALA A 184 37.35 -30.34 6.31
C ALA A 184 38.20 -31.27 7.19
N THR A 185 37.60 -32.23 7.91
CA THR A 185 38.34 -33.23 8.70
C THR A 185 37.83 -34.64 8.45
N GLU A 186 37.96 -35.09 7.21
CA GLU A 186 38.18 -36.51 6.92
C GLU A 186 38.79 -36.60 5.53
N GLN A 187 40.04 -36.17 5.44
CA GLN A 187 40.90 -36.61 4.35
C GLN A 187 41.35 -38.01 4.76
N PRO A 188 40.80 -39.11 4.19
CA PRO A 188 41.33 -40.43 4.49
C PRO A 188 42.80 -40.42 4.10
N ALA A 189 43.67 -40.78 5.03
CA ALA A 189 45.10 -40.92 4.77
C ALA A 189 45.27 -41.73 3.50
N SER A 190 45.90 -41.12 2.48
CA SER A 190 46.15 -41.79 1.22
C SER A 190 46.95 -43.07 1.48
N PRO A 191 46.51 -44.25 1.00
CA PRO A 191 47.24 -45.50 1.20
C PRO A 191 48.64 -45.49 0.58
N LEU A 192 48.94 -44.51 -0.28
CA LEU A 192 50.23 -44.35 -0.94
C LEU A 192 51.33 -43.81 -0.02
N ALA A 193 51.00 -43.19 1.12
CA ALA A 193 52.01 -42.74 2.09
C ALA A 193 52.64 -43.91 2.87
N ALA A 194 51.89 -45.00 3.10
CA ALA A 194 52.37 -46.17 3.83
C ALA A 194 53.34 -47.06 3.04
N ILE A 195 53.41 -46.90 1.71
CA ILE A 195 54.27 -47.72 0.84
C ILE A 195 55.67 -47.08 0.67
N ALA A 196 55.83 -45.79 0.99
CA ALA A 196 57.10 -45.08 0.83
C ALA A 196 58.09 -45.27 2.00
N GLU A 197 57.65 -45.76 3.16
CA GLU A 197 58.52 -46.02 4.32
C GLU A 197 59.06 -47.46 4.41
N ALA A 198 58.78 -48.31 3.41
CA ALA A 198 59.22 -49.71 3.37
C ALA A 198 60.32 -50.02 2.32
N ARG A 199 61.11 -49.02 1.91
CA ARG A 199 62.29 -49.19 1.03
C ARG A 199 63.50 -48.48 1.60
#